data_AF-A0A840YMD0-F1
#
_entry.id   AF-A0A840YMD0-F1
#
_cell.length_a   1.000
_cell.length_b   1.000
_cell.length_c   1.000
_cell.angle_alpha   90.00
_cell.angle_beta   90.00
_cell.angle_gamma   90.00
#
_symmetry.space_group_name_H-M   'P 1'
#
loop_
_entity.id
_entity.type
_entity.pdbx_description
1 polymer ?
#
loop_
_entity_poly.entity_id
_entity_poly.type
_entity_poly.pdbx_seq_one_letter_code
_entity_poly.pdbx_strand_id
1 'polypeptide(L)'
;MAETIAAERRMLTDAEFEAVVGTHYPDICGLEKGELISIARRVRDYRDKARDVTRQRRREQRGKAEPRSANPAPSEAGTARKKQLFAAALKRVNKQIDRLEKLERRPSQGEIARRALEMKRANQVRHHPSAGWTARGGMRPLPNRGDTVQVDPREVGRVSQFVKSAQVRRDG
;
A
#
# COMPACT_ATOMS: atom_id res chain seq x y z
N MET A 1 1.69 1.18 -20.59
CA MET A 1 2.15 0.07 -21.44
C MET A 1 3.61 -0.15 -21.14
N ALA A 2 4.05 -1.41 -21.04
CA ALA A 2 5.48 -1.71 -20.95
C ALA A 2 6.05 -1.61 -22.37
N GLU A 3 7.08 -0.78 -22.55
CA GLU A 3 7.84 -0.72 -23.79
C GLU A 3 8.92 -1.81 -23.77
N THR A 4 9.37 -2.23 -24.94
CA THR A 4 10.49 -3.19 -25.02
C THR A 4 11.80 -2.50 -24.62
N ILE A 5 12.74 -3.23 -24.03
CA ILE A 5 14.07 -2.69 -23.65
C ILE A 5 14.77 -2.06 -24.87
N ALA A 6 14.61 -2.67 -26.06
CA ALA A 6 15.14 -2.14 -27.30
C ALA A 6 14.51 -0.78 -27.68
N ALA A 7 13.21 -0.59 -27.45
CA ALA A 7 12.54 0.69 -27.66
C ALA A 7 12.99 1.73 -26.64
N GLU A 8 13.16 1.36 -25.36
CA GLU A 8 13.67 2.24 -24.32
C GLU A 8 15.07 2.78 -24.66
N ARG A 9 15.98 1.92 -25.13
CA ARG A 9 17.35 2.30 -25.54
C ARG A 9 17.38 3.31 -26.70
N ARG A 10 16.41 3.25 -27.60
CA ARG A 10 16.30 4.20 -28.73
C ARG A 10 15.76 5.56 -28.29
N MET A 11 14.99 5.62 -27.21
CA MET A 11 14.34 6.85 -26.75
C MET A 11 15.15 7.58 -25.68
N LEU A 12 15.86 6.86 -24.83
CA LEU A 12 16.61 7.40 -23.70
C LEU A 12 18.06 7.71 -24.09
N THR A 13 18.68 8.67 -23.41
CA THR A 13 20.15 8.82 -23.47
C THR A 13 20.82 7.70 -22.68
N ASP A 14 22.12 7.46 -22.86
CA ASP A 14 22.83 6.37 -22.19
C ASP A 14 22.68 6.45 -20.66
N ALA A 15 22.88 7.63 -20.08
CA ALA A 15 22.74 7.85 -18.64
C ALA A 15 21.29 7.70 -18.12
N GLU A 16 20.30 7.99 -18.96
CA GLU A 16 18.87 7.77 -18.65
C GLU A 16 18.52 6.27 -18.76
N PHE A 17 19.08 5.59 -19.75
CA PHE A 17 18.86 4.17 -20.01
C PHE A 17 19.46 3.31 -18.91
N GLU A 18 20.69 3.58 -18.47
CA GLU A 18 21.31 2.89 -17.33
C GLU A 18 20.43 2.96 -16.08
N ALA A 19 19.83 4.12 -15.80
CA ALA A 19 18.94 4.29 -14.65
C ALA A 19 17.62 3.52 -14.77
N VAL A 20 17.18 3.18 -15.99
CA VAL A 20 15.95 2.43 -16.24
C VAL A 20 16.21 0.93 -16.35
N VAL A 21 17.33 0.51 -16.94
CA VAL A 21 17.70 -0.90 -17.11
C VAL A 21 17.68 -1.66 -15.79
N GLY A 22 18.33 -1.12 -14.74
CA GLY A 22 18.36 -1.75 -13.42
C GLY A 22 17.00 -1.85 -12.71
N THR A 23 15.94 -1.27 -13.27
CA THR A 23 14.57 -1.37 -12.73
C THR A 23 13.76 -2.52 -13.34
N HIS A 24 14.31 -3.23 -14.33
CA HIS A 24 13.62 -4.36 -14.95
C HIS A 24 13.78 -5.62 -14.10
N TYR A 25 12.85 -6.54 -14.31
CA TYR A 25 12.93 -7.88 -13.75
C TYR A 25 13.86 -8.73 -14.64
N PRO A 26 14.75 -9.58 -14.10
CA PRO A 26 14.87 -9.98 -12.69
C PRO A 26 15.77 -9.09 -11.83
N ASP A 27 16.60 -8.22 -12.42
CA ASP A 27 17.67 -7.48 -11.75
C ASP A 27 17.21 -6.71 -10.51
N ILE A 28 16.04 -6.08 -10.59
CA ILE A 28 15.44 -5.33 -9.49
C ILE A 28 15.22 -6.14 -8.20
N CYS A 29 15.12 -7.48 -8.31
CA CYS A 29 14.93 -8.35 -7.15
C CYS A 29 16.22 -8.57 -6.34
N GLY A 30 17.40 -8.36 -6.93
CA GLY A 30 18.69 -8.52 -6.26
C GLY A 30 19.17 -7.27 -5.51
N LEU A 31 18.48 -6.14 -5.68
CA LEU A 31 18.90 -4.85 -5.13
C LEU A 31 18.50 -4.69 -3.66
N GLU A 32 19.38 -4.05 -2.89
CA GLU A 32 19.08 -3.71 -1.50
C GLU A 32 18.12 -2.51 -1.41
N LYS A 33 17.44 -2.36 -0.27
CA LYS A 33 16.51 -1.23 -0.01
C LYS A 33 17.18 0.13 -0.21
N GLY A 34 18.43 0.29 0.23
CA GLY A 34 19.19 1.53 0.04
C GLY A 34 19.40 1.88 -1.44
N GLU A 35 19.76 0.89 -2.25
CA GLU A 35 19.95 1.02 -3.70
C GLU A 35 18.63 1.33 -4.43
N LEU A 36 17.55 0.66 -4.04
CA LEU A 36 16.22 0.95 -4.60
C LEU A 36 15.79 2.40 -4.33
N ILE A 37 16.11 2.94 -3.16
CA ILE A 37 15.82 4.35 -2.82
C ILE A 37 16.67 5.30 -3.67
N SER A 38 17.96 5.00 -3.88
CA SER A 38 18.85 5.84 -4.69
C SER A 38 18.42 5.84 -6.17
N ILE A 39 18.08 4.68 -6.73
CA ILE A 39 17.52 4.54 -8.07
C ILE A 39 16.19 5.28 -8.17
N ALA A 40 15.29 5.14 -7.19
CA ALA A 40 14.02 5.86 -7.18
C ALA A 40 14.21 7.38 -7.21
N ARG A 41 15.22 7.91 -6.49
CA ARG A 41 15.57 9.35 -6.54
C ARG A 41 16.02 9.76 -7.94
N ARG A 42 17.00 9.06 -8.51
CA ARG A 42 17.53 9.37 -9.85
C ARG A 42 16.44 9.30 -10.94
N VAL A 43 15.60 8.27 -10.93
CA VAL A 43 14.48 8.12 -11.89
C VAL A 43 13.44 9.22 -11.70
N ARG A 44 13.17 9.65 -10.45
CA ARG A 44 12.25 10.75 -10.16
C ARG A 44 12.76 12.07 -10.73
N ASP A 45 14.06 12.35 -10.60
CA ASP A 45 14.67 13.56 -11.15
C ASP A 45 14.57 13.60 -12.67
N TYR A 46 14.85 12.50 -13.36
CA TYR A 46 14.68 12.43 -14.82
C TYR A 46 13.22 12.59 -15.25
N ARG A 47 12.28 11.97 -14.53
CA ARG A 47 10.85 12.13 -14.77
C ARG A 47 10.41 13.58 -14.61
N ASP A 48 10.87 14.25 -13.56
CA ASP A 48 10.47 15.62 -13.24
C ASP A 48 11.08 16.60 -14.25
N LYS A 49 12.34 16.41 -14.64
CA LYS A 49 12.95 17.11 -15.78
C LYS A 49 12.15 16.94 -17.07
N ALA A 50 11.78 15.71 -17.44
CA ALA A 50 10.99 15.44 -18.64
C ALA A 50 9.60 16.09 -18.57
N ARG A 51 8.98 16.08 -17.38
CA ARG A 51 7.69 16.75 -17.11
C ARG A 51 7.79 18.26 -17.26
N ASP A 52 8.86 18.88 -16.76
CA ASP A 52 9.02 20.33 -16.81
C ASP A 52 9.31 20.81 -18.22
N VAL A 53 10.17 20.12 -18.97
CA VAL A 53 10.38 20.39 -20.40
C VAL A 53 9.09 20.28 -21.19
N THR A 54 8.32 19.22 -20.95
CA THR A 54 7.00 19.00 -21.58
C THR A 54 6.03 20.17 -21.26
N ARG A 55 5.97 20.61 -19.99
CA ARG A 55 5.11 21.73 -19.57
C ARG A 55 5.54 23.05 -20.19
N GLN A 56 6.84 23.31 -20.23
CA GLN A 56 7.40 24.51 -20.82
C GLN A 56 7.04 24.59 -22.31
N ARG A 57 7.27 23.52 -23.07
CA ARG A 57 6.91 23.45 -24.50
C ARG A 57 5.42 23.67 -24.75
N ARG A 58 4.54 23.11 -23.91
CA ARG A 58 3.09 23.38 -23.99
C ARG A 58 2.75 24.84 -23.76
N ARG A 59 3.49 25.55 -22.90
CA ARG A 59 3.28 26.98 -22.65
C ARG A 59 3.79 27.82 -23.81
N GLU A 60 4.96 27.49 -24.35
CA GLU A 60 5.54 28.14 -25.54
C GLU A 60 4.62 27.98 -26.76
N GLN A 61 4.12 26.77 -27.03
CA GLN A 61 3.17 26.52 -28.12
C GLN A 61 1.85 27.30 -27.96
N ARG A 62 1.47 27.62 -26.72
CA ARG A 62 0.28 28.44 -26.41
C ARG A 62 0.58 29.94 -26.37
N GLY A 63 1.82 30.37 -26.65
CA GLY A 63 2.25 31.76 -26.53
C GLY A 63 2.29 32.30 -25.10
N LYS A 64 2.27 31.43 -24.09
CA LYS A 64 2.25 31.80 -22.65
C LYS A 64 3.63 31.81 -22.00
N ALA A 65 4.68 31.52 -22.76
CA ALA A 65 6.06 31.54 -22.33
C ALA A 65 6.94 31.89 -23.52
N GLU A 66 8.03 32.62 -23.24
CA GLU A 66 9.03 32.94 -24.25
C GLU A 66 9.83 31.68 -24.63
N PRO A 67 10.07 31.43 -25.93
CA PRO A 67 10.80 30.25 -26.36
C PRO A 67 12.24 30.29 -25.85
N ARG A 68 12.66 29.22 -25.17
CA ARG A 68 14.01 29.13 -24.59
C ARG A 68 15.11 28.98 -25.65
N SER A 69 14.75 28.68 -26.90
CA SER A 69 15.68 28.55 -28.03
C SER A 69 15.10 29.20 -29.28
N ALA A 70 15.97 29.76 -30.13
CA ALA A 70 15.60 30.42 -31.38
C ALA A 70 14.80 29.52 -32.35
N ASN A 71 14.97 28.19 -32.24
CA ASN A 71 14.16 27.20 -32.96
C ASN A 71 13.30 26.40 -31.96
N PRO A 72 11.96 26.53 -31.97
CA PRO A 72 11.09 25.66 -31.20
C PRO A 72 11.15 24.24 -31.77
N ALA A 73 11.44 23.25 -30.92
CA ALA A 73 11.43 21.85 -31.32
C ALA A 73 10.02 21.43 -31.77
N PRO A 74 9.86 20.73 -32.92
CA PRO A 74 8.57 20.56 -33.59
C PRO A 74 7.56 19.66 -32.84
N SER A 75 7.96 18.96 -31.77
CA SER A 75 7.06 18.03 -31.06
C SER A 75 7.43 17.79 -29.58
N GLU A 76 6.43 17.82 -28.70
CA GLU A 76 6.48 17.39 -27.29
C GLU A 76 6.39 15.85 -27.14
N ALA A 77 5.94 15.14 -28.18
CA ALA A 77 5.56 13.72 -28.06
C ALA A 77 6.73 12.84 -27.56
N GLY A 78 7.95 13.12 -27.98
CA GLY A 78 9.15 12.41 -27.52
C GLY A 78 9.42 12.59 -26.02
N THR A 79 9.37 13.82 -25.51
CA THR A 79 9.58 14.09 -24.07
C THR A 79 8.44 13.58 -23.21
N ALA A 80 7.21 13.61 -23.73
CA ALA A 80 6.05 13.01 -23.08
C ALA A 80 6.18 11.48 -22.97
N ARG A 81 6.68 10.81 -24.01
CA ARG A 81 6.98 9.36 -23.97
C ARG A 81 8.10 9.03 -22.98
N LYS A 82 9.21 9.79 -22.96
CA LYS A 82 10.27 9.63 -21.93
C LYS A 82 9.70 9.70 -20.51
N LYS A 83 8.83 10.69 -20.25
CA LYS A 83 8.15 10.81 -18.95
C LYS A 83 7.36 9.55 -18.58
N GLN A 84 6.65 8.94 -19.54
CA GLN A 84 5.90 7.70 -19.31
C GLN A 84 6.83 6.53 -18.98
N LEU A 85 7.98 6.42 -19.65
CA LEU A 85 9.02 5.41 -19.34
C LEU A 85 9.54 5.56 -17.90
N PHE A 86 9.93 6.77 -17.50
CA PHE A 86 10.41 7.01 -16.13
C PHE A 86 9.31 6.77 -15.08
N ALA A 87 8.05 7.09 -15.40
CA ALA A 87 6.94 6.78 -14.51
C ALA A 87 6.73 5.26 -14.35
N ALA A 88 6.89 4.48 -15.42
CA ALA A 88 6.81 3.02 -15.38
C ALA A 88 7.98 2.42 -14.57
N ALA A 89 9.21 2.90 -14.79
CA ALA A 89 10.38 2.51 -14.01
C ALA A 89 10.20 2.79 -12.52
N LEU A 90 9.75 4.00 -12.17
CA LEU A 90 9.49 4.37 -10.78
C LEU A 90 8.42 3.50 -10.13
N LYS A 91 7.38 3.10 -10.89
CA LYS A 91 6.35 2.18 -10.40
C LYS A 91 6.92 0.81 -10.06
N ARG A 92 7.87 0.28 -10.86
CA ARG A 92 8.56 -0.98 -10.57
C ARG A 92 9.39 -0.89 -9.29
N VAL A 93 10.18 0.16 -9.15
CA VAL A 93 11.01 0.41 -7.97
C VAL A 93 10.19 0.55 -6.70
N ASN A 94 9.16 1.40 -6.70
CA ASN A 94 8.29 1.55 -5.53
C ASN A 94 7.62 0.23 -5.14
N LYS A 95 7.18 -0.57 -6.12
CA LYS A 95 6.59 -1.88 -5.84
C LYS A 95 7.58 -2.83 -5.17
N GLN A 96 8.86 -2.79 -5.54
CA GLN A 96 9.90 -3.60 -4.91
C GLN A 96 10.22 -3.10 -3.49
N ILE A 97 10.30 -1.78 -3.28
CA ILE A 97 10.44 -1.19 -1.93
C ILE A 97 9.27 -1.63 -1.04
N ASP A 98 8.03 -1.48 -1.52
CA ASP A 98 6.82 -1.92 -0.80
C ASP A 98 6.86 -3.43 -0.49
N ARG A 99 7.44 -4.24 -1.38
CA ARG A 99 7.60 -5.68 -1.16
C ARG A 99 8.58 -5.95 -0.02
N LEU A 100 9.75 -5.31 -0.03
CA LEU A 100 10.74 -5.43 1.04
C LEU A 100 10.17 -4.95 2.38
N GLU A 101 9.50 -3.81 2.40
CA GLU A 101 8.87 -3.29 3.62
C GLU A 101 7.78 -4.22 4.18
N LYS A 102 7.00 -4.88 3.31
CA LYS A 102 6.00 -5.87 3.72
C LYS A 102 6.64 -7.12 4.32
N LEU A 103 7.79 -7.53 3.80
CA LEU A 103 8.58 -8.63 4.35
C LEU A 103 9.17 -8.25 5.72
N GLU A 104 9.63 -7.00 5.88
CA GLU A 104 10.17 -6.48 7.15
C GLU A 104 9.08 -6.28 8.23
N ARG A 105 7.91 -5.74 7.86
CA ARG A 105 6.92 -5.24 8.83
C ARG A 105 6.00 -6.28 9.46
N ARG A 106 5.78 -7.44 8.83
CA ARG A 106 4.62 -8.26 9.19
C ARG A 106 5.03 -9.61 9.77
N PRO A 107 4.77 -9.86 11.08
CA PRO A 107 4.45 -11.22 11.47
C PRO A 107 3.25 -11.67 10.62
N SER A 108 3.29 -12.89 10.11
CA SER A 108 2.19 -13.41 9.29
C SER A 108 0.85 -13.29 10.05
N GLN A 109 -0.28 -13.14 9.35
CA GLN A 109 -1.61 -13.13 10.02
C GLN A 109 -1.80 -14.37 10.93
N GLY A 110 -1.19 -15.50 10.55
CA GLY A 110 -1.13 -16.69 11.38
C GLY A 110 -0.28 -16.57 12.65
N GLU A 111 0.82 -15.80 12.63
CA GLU A 111 1.58 -15.48 13.85
C GLU A 111 0.81 -14.55 14.79
N ILE A 112 0.12 -13.55 14.25
CA ILE A 112 -0.74 -12.66 15.04
C ILE A 112 -1.87 -13.47 15.69
N ALA A 113 -2.52 -14.35 14.92
CA ALA A 113 -3.58 -15.23 15.43
C ALA A 113 -3.07 -16.20 16.50
N ARG A 114 -1.88 -16.80 16.31
CA ARG A 114 -1.24 -17.67 17.31
C ARG A 114 -0.94 -16.91 18.60
N ARG A 115 -0.33 -15.72 18.50
CA ARG A 115 -0.05 -14.85 19.66
C ARG A 115 -1.33 -14.43 20.39
N ALA A 116 -2.39 -14.10 19.65
CA ALA A 116 -3.68 -13.77 20.24
C ALA A 116 -4.32 -14.97 20.97
N LEU A 117 -4.21 -16.17 20.40
CA LEU A 117 -4.69 -17.40 21.01
C LEU A 117 -3.88 -17.77 22.25
N GLU A 118 -2.57 -17.59 22.24
CA GLU A 118 -1.70 -17.74 23.42
C GLU A 118 -2.10 -16.76 24.53
N MET A 119 -2.30 -15.48 24.22
CA MET A 119 -2.79 -14.49 25.19
C MET A 119 -4.16 -14.88 25.76
N LYS A 120 -5.08 -15.38 24.92
CA LYS A 120 -6.40 -15.83 25.36
C LYS A 120 -6.32 -17.04 26.30
N ARG A 121 -5.43 -17.99 26.00
CA ARG A 121 -5.18 -19.18 26.86
C ARG A 121 -4.51 -18.79 28.17
N ALA A 122 -3.52 -17.88 28.13
CA ALA A 122 -2.83 -17.39 29.32
C ALA A 122 -3.78 -16.64 30.27
N ASN A 123 -4.70 -15.86 29.72
CA ASN A 123 -5.73 -15.13 30.48
C ASN A 123 -6.97 -15.97 30.79
N GLN A 124 -6.95 -17.28 30.50
CA GLN A 124 -8.08 -18.16 30.77
C GLN A 124 -8.11 -18.51 32.27
N VAL A 125 -8.59 -17.56 33.08
CA VAL A 125 -8.88 -17.79 34.49
C VAL A 125 -10.16 -18.60 34.59
N ARG A 126 -10.08 -19.79 35.20
CA ARG A 126 -11.28 -20.55 35.59
C ARG A 126 -11.94 -19.84 36.76
N HIS A 127 -12.98 -19.06 36.48
CA HIS A 127 -13.76 -18.34 37.51
C HIS A 127 -14.74 -19.24 38.28
N HIS A 128 -14.87 -20.50 37.89
CA HIS A 128 -15.72 -21.46 38.58
C HIS A 128 -14.85 -22.52 39.27
N PRO A 129 -15.25 -22.98 40.47
CA PRO A 129 -14.59 -24.11 41.12
C PRO A 129 -14.60 -25.33 40.20
N SER A 130 -13.60 -26.20 40.34
CA SER A 130 -13.63 -27.49 39.65
C SER A 130 -14.91 -28.23 40.05
N ALA A 131 -15.62 -28.79 39.07
CA ALA A 131 -16.67 -29.76 39.36
C ALA A 131 -15.99 -30.87 40.17
N GLY A 132 -16.29 -30.95 41.47
CA GLY A 132 -15.69 -31.94 42.35
C GLY A 132 -16.07 -33.36 41.95
N TRP A 133 -15.77 -34.32 42.82
CA TRP A 133 -16.22 -35.69 42.60
C TRP A 133 -17.75 -35.76 42.61
N THR A 134 -18.32 -36.11 41.46
CA THR A 134 -19.75 -36.39 41.33
C THR A 134 -19.95 -37.90 41.29
N ALA A 135 -20.95 -38.41 42.01
CA ALA A 135 -21.25 -39.84 42.08
C ALA A 135 -21.74 -40.36 40.72
N ARG A 136 -20.82 -40.87 39.88
CA ARG A 136 -20.94 -41.69 38.64
C ARG A 136 -22.17 -41.55 37.71
N GLY A 137 -22.91 -40.47 37.81
CA GLY A 137 -24.06 -40.13 37.00
C GLY A 137 -24.13 -38.62 36.91
N GLY A 138 -23.12 -38.02 36.28
CA GLY A 138 -23.03 -36.57 36.13
C GLY A 138 -24.33 -35.98 35.54
N MET A 139 -24.63 -34.74 35.92
CA MET A 139 -25.77 -33.98 35.38
C MET A 139 -25.72 -33.98 33.85
N ARG A 140 -26.82 -34.38 33.19
CA ARG A 140 -26.91 -34.29 31.73
C ARG A 140 -26.78 -32.82 31.32
N PRO A 141 -25.89 -32.47 30.37
CA PRO A 141 -25.79 -31.09 29.91
C PRO A 141 -27.13 -30.69 29.28
N LEU A 142 -27.81 -29.72 29.90
CA LEU A 142 -28.89 -29.02 29.21
C LEU A 142 -28.23 -28.09 28.19
N PRO A 143 -28.40 -28.32 26.88
CA PRO A 143 -27.89 -27.38 25.89
C PRO A 143 -28.60 -26.04 26.14
N ASN A 144 -27.84 -24.95 26.05
CA ASN A 144 -28.42 -23.63 26.05
C ASN A 144 -29.39 -23.55 24.86
N ARG A 145 -30.69 -23.55 25.14
CA ARG A 145 -31.71 -23.25 24.13
C ARG A 145 -31.51 -21.77 23.86
N GLY A 146 -30.87 -21.45 22.73
CA GLY A 146 -30.46 -20.08 22.40
C GLY A 146 -31.58 -19.06 22.63
N ASP A 147 -31.18 -17.79 22.73
CA ASP A 147 -32.04 -16.68 23.12
C ASP A 147 -33.44 -16.76 22.51
N THR A 148 -34.46 -16.75 23.36
CA THR A 148 -35.87 -16.82 22.95
C THR A 148 -36.33 -15.57 22.19
N VAL A 149 -35.54 -14.50 22.23
CA VAL A 149 -35.81 -13.22 21.60
C VAL A 149 -34.60 -12.82 20.76
N GLN A 150 -34.78 -12.82 19.43
CA GLN A 150 -33.83 -12.16 18.54
C GLN A 150 -34.13 -10.66 18.52
N VAL A 151 -33.19 -9.86 19.02
CA VAL A 151 -33.25 -8.40 18.89
C VAL A 151 -32.88 -8.02 17.45
N ASP A 152 -33.63 -7.11 16.83
CA ASP A 152 -33.29 -6.59 15.50
C ASP A 152 -31.91 -5.90 15.57
N PRO A 153 -30.93 -6.29 14.74
CA PRO A 153 -29.61 -5.64 14.69
C PRO A 153 -29.68 -4.11 14.50
N ARG A 154 -30.74 -3.59 13.87
CA ARG A 154 -30.97 -2.15 13.68
C ARG A 154 -31.26 -1.43 14.99
N GLU A 155 -31.90 -2.09 15.93
CA GLU A 155 -32.22 -1.54 17.25
C GLU A 155 -30.95 -1.41 18.10
N VAL A 156 -30.05 -2.39 18.04
CA VAL A 156 -28.74 -2.35 18.71
C VAL A 156 -27.92 -1.13 18.25
N GLY A 157 -27.86 -0.91 16.93
CA GLY A 157 -27.18 0.25 16.35
C GLY A 157 -27.80 1.57 16.80
N ARG A 158 -29.13 1.66 16.80
CA ARG A 158 -29.88 2.85 17.24
C ARG A 158 -29.61 3.18 18.70
N VAL A 159 -29.71 2.21 19.61
CA VAL A 159 -29.47 2.40 21.04
C VAL A 159 -28.02 2.80 21.29
N SER A 160 -27.07 2.17 20.60
CA SER A 160 -25.65 2.53 20.69
C SER A 160 -25.37 3.99 20.30
N GLN A 161 -25.92 4.45 19.17
CA GLN A 161 -25.77 5.85 18.75
C GLN A 161 -26.47 6.83 19.69
N PHE A 162 -27.64 6.44 20.21
CA PHE A 162 -28.36 7.25 21.19
C PHE A 162 -27.55 7.46 22.47
N VAL A 163 -27.02 6.38 23.06
CA VAL A 163 -26.17 6.44 24.27
C VAL A 163 -24.90 7.25 24.01
N LYS A 164 -24.24 7.04 22.87
CA LYS A 164 -23.05 7.82 22.49
C LYS A 164 -23.36 9.32 22.41
N SER A 165 -24.47 9.68 21.78
CA SER A 165 -24.90 11.07 21.65
C SER A 165 -25.27 11.69 23.00
N ALA A 166 -25.92 10.91 23.87
CA ALA A 166 -26.28 11.35 25.21
C ALA A 166 -25.03 11.57 26.09
N GLN A 167 -24.02 10.71 25.95
CA GLN A 167 -22.76 10.85 26.68
C GLN A 167 -21.97 12.08 26.24
N VAL A 168 -21.89 12.34 24.92
CA VAL A 168 -21.26 13.57 24.41
C VAL A 168 -21.92 14.83 24.97
N ARG A 169 -23.25 14.85 25.13
CA ARG A 169 -23.97 15.97 25.76
C ARG A 169 -23.75 16.10 27.27
N ARG A 170 -23.33 15.03 27.94
CA ARG A 170 -23.06 15.02 29.38
C ARG A 170 -21.63 15.49 29.67
N ASP A 171 -20.70 15.09 28.82
CA ASP A 171 -19.26 15.31 29.01
C ASP A 171 -18.75 16.61 28.36
N GLY A 172 -19.55 17.27 27.53
CA GLY A 172 -19.26 18.56 26.91
C GLY A 172 -20.15 19.67 27.46
#